data_AF-A0A1H6L6A5-F1
#
_entry.id   AF-A0A1H6L6A5-F1
#
_cell.length_a   1.000
_cell.length_b   1.000
_cell.length_c   1.000
_cell.angle_alpha   90.00
_cell.angle_beta   90.00
_cell.angle_gamma   90.00
#
_symmetry.space_group_name_H-M   'P 1'
#
loop_
_entity.id
_entity.type
_entity.pdbx_description
1 polymer ?
#
loop_
_entity_poly.entity_id
_entity_poly.type
_entity_poly.pdbx_seq_one_letter_code
_entity_poly.pdbx_strand_id
1 'polypeptide(L)' 'MEIKISLDEYADVPFIKKLLSQIKGVKNVEISEDDKTYSWEEIENSDEFKQLIEQSRNQIKNGEYEEFSDELIDSIFK' A
#
# COMPACT_ATOMS: atom_id res chain seq x y z
N MET A 1 -26.91 -10.98 -0.30
CA MET A 1 -26.95 -10.23 0.96
C MET A 1 -25.54 -10.20 1.50
N GLU A 2 -25.10 -9.04 1.96
CA GLU A 2 -23.74 -8.79 2.43
C GLU A 2 -23.84 -8.18 3.83
N ILE A 3 -22.95 -8.60 4.73
CA ILE A 3 -22.82 -8.06 6.08
C ILE A 3 -21.40 -7.54 6.21
N LYS A 4 -21.26 -6.26 6.56
CA LYS A 4 -19.98 -5.63 6.88
C LYS A 4 -19.87 -5.42 8.38
N ILE A 5 -18.71 -5.74 8.94
CA ILE A 5 -18.42 -5.59 10.37
C ILE A 5 -17.11 -4.85 10.48
N SER A 6 -17.10 -3.72 11.19
CA SER A 6 -15.89 -2.99 11.53
C SER A 6 -15.33 -3.54 12.83
N LEU A 7 -14.04 -3.85 12.83
CA LEU A 7 -13.31 -4.41 13.98
C LEU A 7 -12.32 -3.36 14.50
N ASP A 8 -12.08 -3.37 15.80
CA ASP A 8 -11.01 -2.57 16.40
C ASP A 8 -9.62 -3.23 16.22
N GLU A 9 -8.55 -2.48 16.52
CA GLU A 9 -7.16 -2.92 16.38
C GLU A 9 -6.75 -4.09 17.30
N TYR A 10 -7.54 -4.38 18.35
CA TYR A 10 -7.31 -5.46 19.30
C TYR A 10 -8.19 -6.69 19.04
N ALA A 11 -8.99 -6.66 17.98
CA ALA A 11 -9.91 -7.74 17.65
C ALA A 11 -9.14 -9.01 17.25
N ASP A 12 -9.53 -10.14 17.84
CA ASP A 12 -9.03 -11.46 17.45
C ASP A 12 -9.68 -11.88 16.11
N VAL A 13 -9.11 -11.38 15.02
CA VAL A 13 -9.56 -11.65 13.65
C VAL A 13 -9.65 -13.15 13.35
N PRO A 14 -8.66 -14.01 13.71
CA PRO A 14 -8.79 -15.46 13.57
C PRO A 14 -10.01 -16.06 14.26
N PHE A 15 -10.28 -15.66 15.51
CA PHE A 15 -11.43 -16.12 16.26
C PHE A 15 -12.75 -15.67 15.62
N ILE A 16 -12.85 -14.40 15.22
CA ILE A 16 -14.05 -13.84 14.59
C ILE A 16 -14.34 -14.53 13.25
N LYS A 17 -13.31 -14.76 12.43
CA LYS A 17 -13.45 -15.49 11.16
C LYS A 17 -13.98 -16.91 11.38
N LYS A 18 -13.48 -17.61 12.40
CA LYS A 18 -13.95 -18.95 12.78
C LYS A 18 -15.43 -18.93 13.19
N LEU A 19 -15.84 -17.94 13.97
CA LEU A 19 -17.23 -17.75 14.40
C LEU A 19 -18.16 -17.51 13.21
N LEU A 20 -17.81 -16.58 12.32
CA LEU A 20 -18.62 -16.23 11.14
C LEU A 20 -18.76 -17.41 10.17
N SER A 21 -17.70 -18.21 10.02
CA SER A 21 -17.69 -19.38 9.14
C SER A 21 -18.62 -20.51 9.61
N GLN A 22 -19.05 -20.51 10.89
CA GLN A 22 -19.98 -21.49 11.44
C GLN A 22 -21.46 -21.13 11.18
N ILE A 23 -21.74 -19.90 10.73
CA ILE A 23 -23.11 -19.46 10.49
C ILE A 23 -23.65 -20.11 9.22
N LYS A 24 -24.73 -20.90 9.36
CA LYS A 24 -25.38 -21.58 8.24
C LYS A 24 -25.88 -20.56 7.21
N GLY A 25 -25.34 -20.64 5.99
CA GLY A 25 -25.68 -19.73 4.89
C GLY A 25 -24.59 -18.71 4.55
N VAL A 26 -23.55 -18.58 5.38
CA VAL A 26 -22.34 -17.85 5.02
C VAL A 26 -21.52 -18.69 4.03
N LYS A 27 -21.29 -18.14 2.84
CA LYS A 27 -20.53 -18.82 1.77
C LYS A 27 -19.05 -18.44 1.79
N ASN A 28 -18.73 -17.22 2.22
CA ASN A 28 -17.38 -16.69 2.22
C ASN A 28 -17.24 -15.64 3.33
N VAL A 29 -16.04 -15.54 3.92
CA VAL A 29 -15.66 -14.52 4.90
C VAL A 29 -14.36 -13.91 4.41
N GLU A 30 -14.44 -12.68 3.91
CA GLU A 30 -13.30 -11.90 3.43
C GLU A 30 -12.92 -10.85 4.47
N ILE A 31 -11.62 -10.69 4.70
CA ILE A 31 -11.09 -9.64 5.55
C ILE A 31 -10.57 -8.57 4.60
N SER A 32 -11.21 -7.41 4.62
CA SER A 32 -10.79 -6.24 3.86
C SER A 32 -9.88 -5.43 4.75
N GLU A 33 -8.56 -5.57 4.58
CA GLU A 33 -7.61 -4.59 5.11
C GLU A 33 -7.66 -3.40 4.12
N ASP A 34 -8.36 -2.33 4.50
CA ASP A 34 -8.42 -1.09 3.71
C ASP A 34 -7.03 -0.42 3.62
N ASP A 35 -6.07 -0.83 4.45
CA ASP A 35 -4.66 -0.46 4.35
C ASP A 35 -3.91 -1.48 3.49
N LYS A 36 -4.01 -1.34 2.16
CA LYS A 36 -3.08 -2.02 1.25
C LYS A 36 -1.66 -1.54 1.57
N THR A 37 -0.97 -2.31 2.40
CA THR A 37 0.46 -2.13 2.63
C THR A 37 1.17 -2.82 1.47
N TYR A 38 1.41 -2.07 0.39
CA TYR A 38 2.23 -2.58 -0.70
C TYR A 38 3.64 -2.87 -0.20
N SER A 39 4.15 -4.08 -0.43
CA SER A 39 5.54 -4.38 -0.20
C SER A 39 6.43 -3.62 -1.19
N TRP A 40 7.68 -3.35 -0.79
CA TRP A 40 8.65 -2.72 -1.69
C TRP A 40 8.87 -3.55 -2.97
N GLU A 41 8.84 -4.87 -2.86
CA GLU A 41 8.96 -5.79 -4.01
C GLU A 41 7.79 -5.62 -4.98
N GLU A 42 6.56 -5.40 -4.50
CA GLU A 42 5.41 -5.12 -5.35
C GLU A 42 5.52 -3.76 -6.05
N ILE A 43 5.99 -2.73 -5.33
CA ILE A 43 6.18 -1.38 -5.89
C ILE A 43 7.28 -1.40 -6.95
N GLU A 44 8.44 -1.98 -6.65
CA GLU A 44 9.59 -2.03 -7.55
C GLU A 44 9.27 -2.77 -8.86
N ASN A 45 8.46 -3.82 -8.78
CA ASN A 45 8.07 -4.59 -9.95
C ASN A 45 6.89 -3.99 -10.73
N SER A 46 6.21 -2.97 -10.19
CA SER A 46 5.10 -2.30 -10.87
C SER A 46 5.54 -1.60 -12.16
N ASP A 47 4.66 -1.56 -13.16
CA ASP A 47 4.94 -0.91 -14.43
C ASP A 47 4.99 0.61 -14.27
N GLU A 48 4.19 1.16 -13.35
CA GLU A 48 4.17 2.57 -12.98
C GLU A 48 5.52 3.02 -12.41
N PHE A 49 6.11 2.23 -11.50
CA PHE A 49 7.43 2.52 -10.95
C PHE A 49 8.50 2.47 -12.03
N LYS A 50 8.49 1.45 -12.90
CA LYS A 50 9.44 1.35 -14.03
C LYS A 50 9.36 2.57 -14.95
N GLN A 51 8.14 3.03 -15.29
CA GLN A 51 7.94 4.22 -16.11
C GLN A 51 8.47 5.49 -15.44
N LEU A 52 8.22 5.67 -14.14
CA LEU A 52 8.75 6.81 -13.38
C LEU A 52 10.29 6.84 -13.39
N ILE A 53 10.94 5.69 -13.20
CA ILE A 53 12.40 5.60 -13.26
C ILE A 53 12.93 5.91 -14.66
N GLU A 54 12.26 5.45 -15.72
CA GLU A 54 12.64 5.76 -17.09
C GLU A 54 12.50 7.26 -17.40
N GLN A 55 11.39 7.88 -16.98
CA GLN A 55 11.17 9.32 -17.11
C GLN A 55 12.25 10.11 -16.39
N SER A 56 12.54 9.78 -15.14
CA SER A 56 13.59 10.44 -14.35
C SER A 56 14.96 10.36 -15.04
N ARG A 57 15.33 9.20 -15.60
CA ARG A 57 16.58 9.05 -16.36
C ARG A 57 16.62 9.92 -17.60
N ASN A 58 15.50 10.09 -18.30
CA ASN A 58 15.42 10.94 -19.48
C ASN A 58 15.51 12.42 -19.12
N GLN A 59 14.87 12.85 -18.03
CA GLN A 59 14.97 14.21 -17.51
C GLN A 59 16.43 14.58 -17.18
N ILE A 60 17.15 13.70 -16.48
CA ILE A 60 18.58 13.90 -16.17
C ILE A 60 19.40 14.05 -17.46
N LYS A 61 19.18 13.17 -18.45
CA LYS A 61 19.88 13.24 -19.75
C LYS A 61 19.60 14.54 -20.51
N ASN A 62 18.37 15.05 -20.40
CA ASN A 62 17.94 16.28 -21.06
C ASN A 62 18.32 17.55 -20.31
N GLY A 63 18.87 17.44 -19.09
CA GLY A 63 19.15 18.58 -18.23
C GLY A 63 17.90 19.18 -17.58
N GLU A 64 16.80 18.42 -17.51
CA GLU A 64 15.54 18.81 -16.89
C GLU A 64 15.56 18.48 -15.39
N TYR A 65 16.47 19.11 -14.64
CA TYR A 65 16.56 18.95 -13.19
C TYR A 65 16.77 20.29 -12.50
N GLU A 66 16.42 20.32 -11.21
CA GLU A 66 16.66 21.46 -10.34
C GLU A 66 17.67 21.04 -9.26
N GLU A 67 18.70 21.86 -9.05
CA GLU A 67 19.67 21.65 -7.98
C GLU A 67 19.20 22.38 -6.72
N PHE A 68 19.13 21.64 -5.61
CA PHE A 68 18.82 22.18 -4.30
C PHE A 68 20.07 22.19 -3.42
N SER A 69 20.14 23.11 -2.46
CA SER A 69 21.24 23.15 -1.50
C SER A 69 21.16 21.97 -0.53
N ASP A 70 22.33 21.50 -0.07
CA ASP A 70 22.44 20.46 0.96
C ASP A 70 21.63 20.82 2.22
N GLU A 71 21.68 22.09 2.64
CA GLU A 71 20.91 22.60 3.78
C GLU A 71 19.39 22.42 3.62
N LEU A 72 18.86 22.57 2.40
CA LEU A 72 17.44 22.41 2.10
C LEU A 72 17.07 20.93 2.12
N ILE A 73 17.88 20.07 1.50
CA ILE A 73 17.67 18.61 1.49
C ILE A 73 17.66 18.06 2.92
N ASP A 74 18.63 18.47 3.74
CA ASP A 74 18.74 18.09 5.15
C ASP A 74 17.56 18.58 5.99
N SER A 75 16.91 19.68 5.60
CA SER A 75 15.72 20.18 6.29
C SER A 75 14.46 19.37 5.97
N ILE A 76 14.36 18.81 4.77
CA ILE A 76 13.17 18.09 4.27
C ILE A 76 13.15 16.64 4.73
N PHE A 77 14.30 15.96 4.72
CA PHE A 77 14.40 14.51 4.95
C PHE A 77 14.95 14.12 6.33
N LYS A 78 14.72 14.98 7.34
CA LYS A 78 15.17 14.79 8.72
C LYS A 78 14.53 13.61 9.45
#